data_AF-A0A3D0NDT8-F1
#
_entry.id   AF-A0A3D0NDT8-F1
#
_cell.length_a   1.000
_cell.length_b   1.000
_cell.length_c   1.000
_cell.angle_alpha   90.00
_cell.angle_beta   90.00
_cell.angle_gamma   90.00
#
_symmetry.space_group_name_H-M   'P 1'
#
loop_
_entity.id
_entity.type
_entity.pdbx_description
1 polymer ?
#
loop_
_entity_poly.entity_id
_entity_poly.type
_entity_poly.pdbx_seq_one_letter_code
_entity_poly.pdbx_strand_id
1 'polypeptide(L)'
;MVMICSTLGLYSPSLFPSTAGKDYESTEYLQLLEGHRSDFSLFAGLSHPEQTGKEPHDTEMTFLSSARNPGLGGFRNSISVDQVAANQIGNRTRFSSVALSTEGTESQAYTANGV
;
A
#
# COMPACT_ATOMS: atom_id res chain seq x y z
N MET A 1 -5.21 -10.05 -7.79
CA MET A 1 -5.08 -8.91 -6.86
C MET A 1 -3.90 -8.09 -7.31
N VAL A 2 -4.00 -6.76 -7.28
CA VAL A 2 -2.90 -5.86 -7.61
C VAL A 2 -2.82 -4.85 -6.48
N MET A 3 -1.63 -4.64 -5.94
CA MET A 3 -1.34 -3.63 -4.92
C MET A 3 -0.32 -2.68 -5.51
N ILE A 4 -0.58 -1.38 -5.41
CA ILE A 4 0.30 -0.34 -5.95
C ILE A 4 0.62 0.61 -4.80
N CYS A 5 1.90 0.81 -4.56
CA CYS A 5 2.38 1.90 -3.73
C CYS A 5 2.81 3.04 -4.66
N SER A 6 2.25 4.23 -4.45
CA SER A 6 2.78 5.45 -5.03
C SER A 6 3.77 6.01 -4.02
N THR A 7 5.07 5.78 -4.23
CA THR A 7 6.13 6.32 -3.37
C THR A 7 5.96 7.82 -3.20
N LEU A 8 6.15 8.33 -1.98
CA LEU A 8 5.87 9.71 -1.54
C LEU A 8 4.38 10.14 -1.54
N GLY A 9 3.48 9.30 -2.04
CA GLY A 9 2.05 9.56 -2.07
C GLY A 9 1.60 10.53 -3.15
N LEU A 10 0.35 10.98 -3.02
CA LEU A 10 -0.28 11.96 -3.90
C LEU A 10 -0.57 13.24 -3.11
N TYR A 11 -0.71 14.37 -3.81
CA TYR A 11 -1.08 15.63 -3.18
C TYR A 11 -2.50 15.56 -2.60
N SER A 12 -2.59 15.42 -1.27
CA SER A 12 -3.85 15.15 -0.55
C SER A 12 -5.00 16.10 -0.89
N PRO A 13 -4.82 17.44 -0.99
CA PRO A 13 -5.91 18.36 -1.32
C PRO A 13 -6.51 18.16 -2.72
N SER A 14 -5.76 17.58 -3.66
CA SER A 14 -6.26 17.27 -5.01
C SER A 14 -6.85 15.86 -5.12
N LEU A 15 -6.61 14.99 -4.12
CA LEU A 15 -7.13 13.61 -4.08
C LEU A 15 -8.38 13.49 -3.22
N PHE A 16 -8.31 13.94 -1.97
CA PHE A 16 -9.33 13.62 -0.96
C PHE A 16 -10.46 14.66 -0.92
N PRO A 17 -11.72 14.21 -0.92
CA PRO A 17 -12.87 15.08 -0.69
C PRO A 17 -12.91 15.58 0.75
N SER A 18 -13.68 16.64 0.96
CA SER A 18 -14.01 17.22 2.27
C SER A 18 -15.15 16.47 2.96
N THR A 19 -16.03 15.83 2.18
CA THR A 19 -17.16 15.05 2.69
C THR A 19 -16.91 13.54 2.59
N ALA A 20 -17.61 12.77 3.43
CA ALA A 20 -17.57 11.31 3.42
C ALA A 20 -18.90 10.73 2.92
N GLY A 21 -18.90 9.45 2.57
CA GLY A 21 -20.09 8.72 2.13
C GLY A 21 -19.88 8.09 0.75
N LYS A 22 -20.96 7.72 0.07
CA LYS A 22 -20.89 7.24 -1.31
C LYS A 22 -20.83 8.40 -2.31
N ASP A 23 -21.54 9.47 -1.96
CA ASP A 23 -21.82 10.62 -2.84
C ASP A 23 -20.95 11.85 -2.49
N TYR A 24 -19.74 11.63 -1.95
CA TYR A 24 -18.78 12.71 -1.72
C TYR A 24 -18.42 13.42 -3.05
N GLU A 25 -18.01 14.67 -2.98
CA GLU A 25 -17.69 15.44 -4.18
C GLU A 25 -16.52 14.87 -4.98
N SER A 26 -16.48 15.08 -6.30
CA SER A 26 -15.28 14.78 -7.06
C SER A 26 -14.17 15.81 -6.80
N THR A 27 -12.92 15.36 -6.77
CA THR A 27 -11.71 16.18 -6.69
C THR A 27 -10.98 16.23 -8.03
N GLU A 28 -9.90 17.01 -8.15
CA GLU A 28 -9.09 17.11 -9.36
C GLU A 28 -8.67 15.73 -9.89
N TYR A 29 -8.16 14.86 -9.02
CA TYR A 29 -7.70 13.53 -9.44
C TYR A 29 -8.84 12.54 -9.67
N LEU A 30 -9.93 12.66 -8.90
CA LEU A 30 -11.06 11.75 -9.04
C LEU A 30 -11.93 12.05 -10.28
N GLN A 31 -11.85 13.26 -10.83
CA GLN A 31 -12.50 13.59 -12.11
C GLN A 31 -12.02 12.67 -13.25
N LEU A 32 -10.77 12.22 -13.20
CA LEU A 32 -10.21 11.27 -14.16
C LEU A 32 -10.87 9.88 -14.06
N LEU A 33 -11.51 9.57 -12.93
CA LEU A 33 -12.14 8.29 -12.61
C LEU A 33 -13.66 8.39 -12.48
N GLU A 34 -14.28 9.50 -12.89
CA GLU A 34 -15.71 9.76 -12.69
C GLU A 34 -16.59 8.65 -13.29
N GLY A 35 -16.23 8.12 -14.46
CA GLY A 35 -16.94 7.01 -15.10
C GLY A 35 -16.91 5.69 -14.31
N HIS A 36 -16.03 5.57 -13.32
CA HIS A 36 -15.84 4.40 -12.47
C HIS A 36 -16.25 4.64 -11.02
N ARG A 37 -17.05 5.68 -10.76
CA ARG A 37 -17.37 6.12 -9.40
C ARG A 37 -18.02 5.04 -8.52
N SER A 38 -18.75 4.10 -9.13
CA SER A 38 -19.34 2.95 -8.44
C SER A 38 -18.38 1.77 -8.19
N ASP A 39 -17.20 1.81 -8.79
CA ASP A 39 -16.29 0.66 -8.91
C ASP A 39 -15.09 0.76 -7.95
N PHE A 40 -14.96 1.87 -7.20
CA PHE A 40 -13.91 2.05 -6.20
C PHE A 40 -14.44 2.61 -4.89
N SER A 41 -13.63 2.46 -3.84
CA SER A 41 -13.82 3.09 -2.55
C SER A 41 -12.56 3.85 -2.19
N LEU A 42 -12.71 5.08 -1.69
CA LEU A 42 -11.62 5.91 -1.23
C LEU A 42 -11.60 5.92 0.29
N PHE A 43 -10.45 5.59 0.87
CA PHE A 43 -10.23 5.65 2.31
C PHE A 43 -9.21 6.75 2.61
N ALA A 44 -9.53 7.62 3.56
CA ALA A 44 -8.68 8.71 4.00
C ALA A 44 -8.34 8.56 5.49
N GLY A 45 -7.23 9.17 5.92
CA GLY A 45 -6.83 9.20 7.33
C GLY A 45 -6.32 7.86 7.89
N LEU A 46 -5.92 6.93 7.01
CA LEU A 46 -5.31 5.67 7.41
C LEU A 46 -3.79 5.82 7.53
N SER A 47 -3.22 5.27 8.60
CA SER A 47 -1.78 5.11 8.77
C SER A 47 -1.48 3.86 9.58
N HIS A 48 -0.33 3.24 9.32
CA HIS A 48 0.16 2.16 10.17
C HIS A 48 0.66 2.74 11.50
N PRO A 49 0.55 2.00 12.61
CA PRO A 49 1.10 2.44 13.90
C PRO A 49 2.63 2.32 13.92
N GLU A 50 3.30 3.19 14.70
CA GLU A 50 4.75 3.13 14.96
C GLU A 50 5.62 3.08 13.68
N GLN A 51 5.37 4.01 12.76
CA GLN A 51 6.10 4.12 11.50
C GLN A 51 7.25 5.14 11.59
N THR A 52 7.87 5.24 12.77
CA THR A 52 9.08 6.05 12.92
C THR A 52 10.26 5.23 12.44
N GLY A 53 10.69 5.51 11.21
CA GLY A 53 11.81 4.83 10.57
C GLY A 53 13.18 5.25 11.12
N LYS A 54 14.23 4.55 10.70
CA LYS A 54 15.61 5.05 10.87
C LYS A 54 15.84 6.25 9.97
N GLU A 55 15.37 6.16 8.72
CA GLU A 55 15.37 7.22 7.72
C GLU A 55 13.93 7.66 7.36
N PRO A 56 13.74 8.88 6.81
CA PRO A 56 12.40 9.44 6.53
C PRO A 56 11.52 8.62 5.58
N HIS A 57 12.09 7.71 4.80
CA HIS A 57 11.39 6.93 3.78
C HIS A 57 11.30 5.42 4.08
N ASP A 58 11.84 4.97 5.21
CA ASP A 58 11.84 3.53 5.56
C ASP A 58 10.42 2.95 5.69
N THR A 59 9.40 3.79 5.92
CA THR A 59 8.00 3.38 6.04
C THR A 59 7.43 2.76 4.77
N GLU A 60 8.08 2.98 3.62
CA GLU A 60 7.73 2.29 2.37
C GLU A 60 7.86 0.78 2.50
N MET A 61 8.86 0.30 3.24
CA MET A 61 9.15 -1.13 3.42
C MET A 61 8.03 -1.88 4.18
N THR A 62 7.15 -1.16 4.88
CA THR A 62 6.09 -1.72 5.72
C THR A 62 4.69 -1.45 5.16
N PHE A 63 4.59 -0.89 3.95
CA PHE A 63 3.32 -0.55 3.33
C PHE A 63 2.31 -1.71 3.33
N LEU A 64 2.75 -2.92 2.97
CA LEU A 64 1.90 -4.12 2.88
C LEU A 64 1.94 -5.02 4.12
N SER A 65 2.79 -4.75 5.11
CA SER A 65 2.99 -5.62 6.28
C SER A 65 2.58 -5.00 7.61
N SER A 66 2.54 -3.66 7.68
CA SER A 66 2.31 -2.89 8.92
C SER A 66 3.32 -3.19 10.04
N ALA A 67 4.50 -3.75 9.71
CA ALA A 67 5.51 -3.96 10.72
C ALA A 67 5.92 -2.62 11.36
N ARG A 68 6.23 -2.66 12.65
CA ARG A 68 6.52 -1.46 13.46
C ARG A 68 8.00 -1.16 13.42
N ASN A 69 8.35 0.11 13.54
CA ASN A 69 9.72 0.61 13.67
C ASN A 69 10.63 0.23 12.49
N PRO A 70 10.24 0.57 11.24
CA PRO A 70 10.98 0.17 10.03
C PRO A 70 12.43 0.68 10.06
N GLY A 71 13.37 -0.13 9.57
CA GLY A 71 14.78 0.27 9.47
C GLY A 71 15.56 0.42 10.78
N LEU A 72 14.90 0.39 11.96
CA LEU A 72 15.59 0.44 13.26
C LEU A 72 16.38 -0.84 13.54
N GLY A 73 17.34 -0.75 14.46
CA GLY A 73 18.17 -1.90 14.86
C GLY A 73 17.33 -3.09 15.34
N GLY A 74 17.55 -4.27 14.74
CA GLY A 74 16.79 -5.48 15.06
C GLY A 74 15.41 -5.55 14.39
N PHE A 75 15.06 -4.60 13.51
CA PHE A 75 13.84 -4.66 12.71
C PHE A 75 13.79 -5.95 11.90
N ARG A 76 12.62 -6.57 11.91
CA ARG A 76 12.27 -7.71 11.06
C ARG A 76 10.85 -7.47 10.56
N ASN A 77 10.67 -7.60 9.26
CA ASN A 77 9.35 -7.43 8.67
C ASN A 77 8.41 -8.59 9.03
N SER A 78 7.10 -8.33 8.98
CA SER A 78 6.04 -9.34 9.07
C SER A 78 5.62 -9.80 7.67
N ILE A 79 4.83 -10.87 7.60
CA ILE A 79 4.22 -11.29 6.34
C ILE A 79 3.41 -10.14 5.73
N SER A 80 3.64 -9.86 4.46
CA SER A 80 2.88 -8.84 3.72
C SER A 80 1.55 -9.40 3.21
N VAL A 81 0.56 -8.53 3.03
CA VAL A 81 -0.80 -8.94 2.62
C VAL A 81 -0.84 -9.62 1.25
N ASP A 82 0.05 -9.25 0.32
CA ASP A 82 0.19 -9.94 -0.96
C ASP A 82 0.66 -11.38 -0.80
N GLN A 83 1.58 -11.64 0.15
CA GLN A 83 2.05 -12.99 0.45
C GLN A 83 1.01 -13.81 1.21
N VAL A 84 0.21 -13.17 2.08
CA VAL A 84 -0.97 -13.82 2.68
C VAL A 84 -1.94 -14.29 1.58
N ALA A 85 -2.22 -13.43 0.60
CA ALA A 85 -3.07 -13.80 -0.53
C ALA A 85 -2.43 -14.90 -1.40
N ALA A 86 -1.14 -14.80 -1.72
CA ALA A 86 -0.41 -15.79 -2.49
C ALA A 86 -0.46 -17.19 -1.85
N ASN A 87 -0.36 -17.27 -0.53
CA ASN A 87 -0.47 -18.53 0.22
C ASN A 87 -1.88 -19.17 0.10
N GLN A 88 -2.92 -18.35 -0.03
CA GLN A 88 -4.31 -18.83 -0.07
C GLN A 88 -4.79 -19.17 -1.48
N ILE A 89 -4.41 -18.36 -2.48
CA ILE A 89 -4.95 -18.47 -3.85
C ILE A 89 -3.88 -18.63 -4.93
N GLY A 90 -2.60 -18.53 -4.59
CA GLY A 90 -1.51 -18.56 -5.56
C GLY A 90 -1.32 -19.91 -6.27
N ASN A 91 -1.82 -21.00 -5.69
CA ASN A 91 -1.85 -22.30 -6.38
C ASN A 91 -2.87 -22.36 -7.52
N ARG A 92 -3.73 -21.34 -7.68
CA ARG A 92 -4.69 -21.20 -8.78
C ARG A 92 -4.22 -20.25 -9.87
N THR A 93 -3.00 -19.72 -9.77
CA THR A 93 -2.42 -18.78 -10.72
C THR A 93 -1.13 -19.35 -11.30
N ARG A 94 -0.72 -18.88 -12.49
CA ARG A 94 0.54 -19.30 -13.12
C ARG A 94 1.77 -18.89 -12.29
N PHE A 95 1.70 -17.70 -11.70
CA PHE A 95 2.69 -17.18 -10.75
C PHE A 95 1.94 -16.85 -9.46
N SER A 96 2.40 -17.38 -8.33
CA SER A 96 1.75 -17.17 -7.03
C SER A 96 1.87 -15.73 -6.53
N SER A 97 2.97 -15.05 -6.87
CA SER A 97 3.22 -13.64 -6.63
C SER A 97 4.23 -13.09 -7.65
N VAL A 98 4.11 -11.81 -7.97
CA VAL A 98 5.05 -11.06 -8.81
C VAL A 98 5.24 -9.68 -8.17
N ALA A 99 6.44 -9.40 -7.68
CA ALA A 99 6.83 -8.08 -7.17
C ALA A 99 7.56 -7.30 -8.27
N LEU A 100 7.16 -6.05 -8.50
CA LEU A 100 7.72 -5.17 -9.50
C LEU A 100 8.03 -3.82 -8.84
N SER A 101 9.11 -3.18 -9.28
CA SER A 101 9.41 -1.79 -8.92
C SER A 101 9.75 -1.00 -10.19
N THR A 102 9.41 0.29 -10.18
CA THR A 102 9.84 1.25 -11.21
C THR A 102 11.20 1.89 -10.89
N GLU A 103 11.63 1.84 -9.63
CA GLU A 103 12.90 2.43 -9.17
C GLU A 103 13.46 1.66 -7.95
N GLY A 104 14.76 1.36 -7.94
CA GLY A 104 15.44 0.76 -6.79
C GLY A 104 15.20 -0.75 -6.59
N THR A 105 15.72 -1.26 -5.47
CA THR A 105 15.70 -2.69 -5.09
C THR A 105 14.88 -2.99 -3.84
N GLU A 106 14.30 -1.97 -3.22
CA GLU A 106 13.50 -2.14 -2.00
C GLU A 106 12.20 -2.87 -2.33
N SER A 107 11.96 -3.99 -1.64
CA SER A 107 10.74 -4.79 -1.81
C SER A 107 9.65 -4.29 -0.88
N GLN A 108 8.39 -4.47 -1.29
CA GLN A 108 7.22 -4.33 -0.42
C GLN A 108 6.55 -5.69 -0.13
N ALA A 109 7.05 -6.77 -0.74
CA ALA A 109 6.57 -8.12 -0.56
C ALA A 109 7.51 -8.87 0.37
N TYR A 110 6.96 -9.44 1.45
CA TYR A 110 7.70 -10.13 2.50
C TYR A 110 7.00 -11.41 2.92
N THR A 111 7.74 -12.51 2.92
CA THR A 111 7.26 -13.80 3.41
C THR A 111 7.03 -13.78 4.94
N ALA A 112 6.48 -14.86 5.50
CA ALA A 112 6.35 -15.01 6.96
C ALA A 112 7.69 -14.92 7.72
N ASN A 113 8.81 -15.09 7.01
CA ASN A 113 10.14 -14.93 7.59
C ASN A 113 10.69 -13.49 7.53
N GLY A 114 9.94 -12.55 6.95
CA GLY A 114 10.38 -11.17 6.78
C GLY A 114 11.43 -10.98 5.68
N VAL A 115 11.53 -11.93 4.75
CA VAL A 115 12.39 -11.93 3.55
C VAL A 115 11.53 -11.88 2.31
#